data_AF-A0A6N8EMZ6-F1
#
_entry.id   AF-A0A6N8EMZ6-F1
#
_cell.length_a   1.000
_cell.length_b   1.000
_cell.length_c   1.000
_cell.angle_alpha   90.00
_cell.angle_beta   90.00
_cell.angle_gamma   90.00
#
_symmetry.space_group_name_H-M   'P 1'
#
loop_
_entity.id
_entity.type
_entity.pdbx_description
1 polymer ?
#
loop_
_entity_poly.entity_id
_entity_poly.type
_entity_poly.pdbx_seq_one_letter_code
_entity_poly.pdbx_strand_id
1 'polypeptide(L)'
;MDDGKRRDIPIEEVVFLAAAKQSTSELLKKDSYFLTVLLQLVRQERKLTYNLLRVINKGAALQPGFEEGQREVGKTYQYWTRKAWIIENILRDRVGYYPA
;
A
#
# COMPACT_ATOMS: atom_id res chain seq x y z
N MET A 1 -22.58 -32.65 2.95
CA MET A 1 -23.20 -31.81 3.99
C MET A 1 -22.06 -31.16 4.72
N ASP A 2 -21.93 -29.84 4.59
CA ASP A 2 -20.90 -29.04 5.26
C ASP A 2 -21.34 -28.88 6.71
N ASP A 3 -20.55 -29.33 7.68
CA ASP A 3 -20.92 -29.58 9.07
C ASP A 3 -21.08 -28.30 9.93
N GLY A 4 -21.37 -27.16 9.30
CA GLY A 4 -21.80 -25.91 9.96
C GLY A 4 -20.79 -25.29 10.92
N LYS A 5 -19.59 -25.88 11.04
CA LYS A 5 -18.53 -25.39 11.92
C LYS A 5 -17.95 -24.13 11.31
N ARG A 6 -17.90 -23.05 12.11
CA ARG A 6 -17.10 -21.87 11.76
C ARG A 6 -15.67 -22.34 11.51
N ARG A 7 -15.08 -21.97 10.38
CA ARG A 7 -13.64 -22.10 10.18
C ARG A 7 -12.96 -21.30 11.28
N ASP A 8 -12.01 -21.91 11.96
CA ASP A 8 -11.04 -21.17 12.77
C ASP A 8 -10.25 -20.29 11.80
N ILE A 9 -10.68 -19.03 11.70
CA ILE A 9 -9.89 -17.99 11.05
C ILE A 9 -9.01 -17.47 12.17
N PRO A 10 -7.69 -17.76 12.18
CA PRO A 10 -6.78 -17.08 13.11
C PRO A 10 -6.79 -15.59 12.75
N ILE A 11 -7.66 -14.84 13.40
CA ILE A 11 -7.74 -13.39 13.28
C ILE A 11 -6.78 -12.83 14.31
N GLU A 12 -5.60 -12.45 13.82
CA GLU A 12 -4.69 -11.36 14.23
C GLU A 12 -3.21 -11.74 14.08
N GLU A 13 -2.76 -11.97 12.85
CA GLU A 13 -1.43 -11.43 12.50
C GLU A 13 -1.58 -9.91 12.48
N VAL A 14 -0.98 -9.21 13.45
CA VAL A 14 -0.93 -7.75 13.42
C VAL A 14 -0.29 -7.32 12.09
N VAL A 15 -1.06 -6.60 11.27
CA VAL A 15 -0.59 -6.16 9.96
C VAL A 15 0.18 -4.86 10.13
N PHE A 16 1.50 -4.92 9.93
CA PHE A 16 2.37 -3.75 9.95
C PHE A 16 2.64 -3.24 8.54
N LEU A 17 2.82 -1.92 8.39
CA LEU A 17 3.19 -1.29 7.12
C LEU A 17 4.47 -1.91 6.52
N ALA A 18 5.39 -2.40 7.36
CA ALA A 18 6.60 -3.08 6.94
C ALA A 18 6.33 -4.32 6.06
N ALA A 19 5.16 -4.97 6.19
CA ALA A 19 4.76 -6.08 5.33
C ALA A 19 4.67 -5.67 3.85
N ALA A 20 4.46 -4.39 3.54
CA ALA A 20 4.48 -3.90 2.17
C ALA A 20 5.85 -4.09 1.50
N LYS A 21 6.94 -4.28 2.26
CA LYS A 21 8.28 -4.58 1.72
C LYS A 21 8.39 -5.99 1.14
N GLN A 22 7.47 -6.89 1.49
CA GLN A 22 7.42 -8.24 0.94
C GLN A 22 7.30 -8.23 -0.59
N SER A 23 7.80 -9.29 -1.23
CA SER A 23 7.66 -9.47 -2.67
C SER A 23 6.20 -9.73 -3.05
N THR A 24 5.85 -9.51 -4.31
CA THR A 24 4.51 -9.83 -4.82
C THR A 24 4.15 -11.31 -4.60
N SER A 25 5.12 -12.23 -4.73
CA SER A 25 4.91 -13.65 -4.49
C SER A 25 4.53 -13.97 -3.04
N GLU A 26 5.11 -13.27 -2.06
CA GLU A 26 4.72 -13.44 -0.66
C GLU A 26 3.36 -12.81 -0.36
N LEU A 27 3.08 -11.63 -0.93
CA LEU A 27 1.78 -10.97 -0.78
C LEU A 27 0.64 -11.82 -1.38
N LEU A 28 0.88 -12.53 -2.47
CA LEU A 28 -0.09 -13.45 -3.07
C LEU A 28 -0.51 -14.59 -2.14
N LYS A 29 0.33 -14.99 -1.18
CA LYS A 29 0.05 -16.04 -0.19
C LYS A 29 -0.77 -15.57 1.00
N LYS A 30 -0.85 -14.25 1.24
CA LYS A 30 -1.60 -13.66 2.35
C LYS A 30 -3.10 -13.67 2.07
N ASP A 31 -3.94 -13.80 3.09
CA ASP A 31 -5.39 -13.76 2.92
C ASP A 31 -5.91 -12.35 2.56
N SER A 32 -7.17 -12.27 2.12
CA SER A 32 -7.76 -11.01 1.66
C SER A 32 -7.97 -9.98 2.78
N TYR A 33 -8.16 -10.43 4.03
CA TYR A 33 -8.27 -9.52 5.17
C TYR A 33 -6.92 -8.84 5.42
N PHE A 34 -5.84 -9.62 5.50
CA PHE A 34 -4.47 -9.11 5.63
C PHE A 34 -4.15 -8.06 4.56
N LEU A 35 -4.43 -8.38 3.29
CA LEU A 35 -4.17 -7.48 2.16
C LEU A 35 -5.03 -6.22 2.21
N THR A 36 -6.27 -6.30 2.69
CA THR A 36 -7.15 -5.14 2.84
C THR A 36 -6.62 -4.16 3.89
N VAL A 37 -6.20 -4.68 5.04
CA VAL A 37 -5.59 -3.87 6.10
C VAL A 37 -4.26 -3.27 5.62
N LEU A 38 -3.42 -4.06 4.96
CA LEU A 38 -2.15 -3.57 4.41
C LEU A 38 -2.36 -2.47 3.36
N LEU A 39 -3.37 -2.61 2.49
CA LEU A 39 -3.73 -1.60 1.50
C LEU A 39 -4.11 -0.28 2.16
N GLN A 40 -4.86 -0.32 3.26
CA GLN A 40 -5.22 0.88 4.02
C GLN A 40 -3.97 1.59 4.55
N LEU A 41 -3.03 0.86 5.17
CA LEU A 41 -1.78 1.42 5.68
C LEU A 41 -0.93 2.03 4.55
N VAL A 42 -0.78 1.32 3.44
CA VAL A 42 -0.03 1.81 2.27
C VAL A 42 -0.67 3.07 1.66
N ARG A 43 -2.01 3.15 1.61
CA ARG A 43 -2.72 4.35 1.13
C ARG A 43 -2.53 5.55 2.06
N GLN A 44 -2.49 5.33 3.39
CA GLN A 44 -2.17 6.37 4.36
C GLN A 44 -0.74 6.90 4.15
N GLU A 45 0.24 6.01 4.00
CA GLU A 45 1.63 6.40 3.79
C GLU A 45 1.84 7.12 2.44
N ARG A 46 1.16 6.67 1.38
CA ARG A 46 1.13 7.35 0.08
C ARG A 46 0.58 8.78 0.21
N LYS A 47 -0.49 8.98 1.01
CA LYS A 47 -1.07 10.31 1.25
C LYS A 47 -0.10 11.21 2.01
N LEU A 48 0.57 10.69 3.04
CA LEU A 48 1.57 11.41 3.81
C LEU A 48 2.73 11.86 2.91
N THR A 49 3.30 10.94 2.13
CA THR A 49 4.43 11.22 1.23
C THR A 49 4.06 12.15 0.08
N TYR A 50 2.84 12.08 -0.45
CA TYR A 50 2.32 13.07 -1.39
C TYR A 50 2.27 14.48 -0.78
N ASN A 51 1.79 14.60 0.46
CA ASN A 51 1.73 15.89 1.14
C ASN A 51 3.13 16.47 1.37
N LEU A 52 4.10 15.64 1.77
CA LEU A 52 5.50 16.03 1.90
C LEU A 52 6.07 16.50 0.55
N LEU A 53 5.84 15.74 -0.52
CA LEU A 53 6.29 16.10 -1.87
C LEU A 53 5.72 17.47 -2.28
N ARG A 54 4.44 17.71 -2.01
CA ARG A 54 3.77 18.99 -2.30
C ARG A 54 4.40 20.14 -1.52
N VAL A 55 4.75 19.96 -0.25
CA VAL A 55 5.40 20.99 0.56
C VAL A 55 6.81 21.30 0.05
N ILE A 56 7.60 20.27 -0.24
CA ILE A 56 8.97 20.44 -0.75
C ILE A 56 8.94 21.12 -2.13
N ASN A 57 8.03 20.74 -3.01
CA ASN A 57 7.89 21.39 -4.32
C ASN A 57 7.54 22.88 -4.21
N LYS A 58 6.73 23.26 -3.21
CA LYS A 58 6.46 24.67 -2.93
C LYS A 58 7.71 25.39 -2.43
N GLY A 59 8.49 24.77 -1.53
CA GLY A 59 9.76 25.32 -1.05
C GLY A 59 10.78 25.52 -2.19
N ALA A 60 10.92 24.52 -3.06
CA ALA A 60 11.80 24.55 -4.22
C ALA A 60 11.44 25.65 -5.22
N ALA A 61 10.15 25.98 -5.36
CA ALA A 61 9.69 27.08 -6.21
C ALA A 61 10.02 28.47 -5.62
N LEU A 62 10.24 28.55 -4.31
CA LEU A 62 10.55 29.80 -3.61
C LEU A 62 12.06 30.02 -3.46
N GLN A 63 12.84 28.96 -3.31
CA GLN A 63 14.28 29.04 -3.11
C GLN A 63 14.98 27.81 -3.73
N PRO A 64 16.14 27.99 -4.38
CA PRO A 64 16.97 26.87 -4.84
C PRO A 64 17.55 26.07 -3.67
N GLY A 65 17.95 24.81 -3.93
CA GLY A 65 18.58 23.92 -2.93
C GLY A 65 17.69 22.77 -2.42
N PHE A 66 16.47 22.63 -2.91
CA PHE A 66 15.54 21.56 -2.51
C PHE A 66 15.56 20.34 -3.45
N GLU A 67 16.40 20.34 -4.48
CA GLU A 67 16.40 19.34 -5.56
C GLU A 67 16.60 17.91 -5.04
N GLU A 68 17.49 17.71 -4.07
CA GLU A 68 17.71 16.41 -3.45
C GLU A 68 16.49 15.94 -2.66
N GLY A 69 15.90 16.83 -1.85
CA GLY A 69 14.67 16.54 -1.12
C GLY A 69 13.50 16.20 -2.04
N GLN A 70 13.37 16.90 -3.18
CA GLN A 70 12.37 16.60 -4.20
C GLN A 70 12.56 15.20 -4.79
N ARG A 71 13.81 14.84 -5.14
CA ARG A 71 14.14 13.52 -5.67
C ARG A 71 13.82 12.40 -4.67
N GLU A 72 14.26 12.54 -3.42
CA GLU A 72 14.07 11.48 -2.41
C GLU A 72 12.60 11.29 -2.03
N VAL A 73 11.87 12.39 -1.79
CA VAL A 73 10.43 12.28 -1.48
C VAL A 73 9.63 11.84 -2.70
N GLY A 74 10.05 12.24 -3.91
CA GLY A 74 9.48 11.74 -5.17
C GLY A 74 9.61 10.23 -5.31
N LYS A 75 10.80 9.66 -5.08
CA LYS A 75 11.03 8.21 -5.08
C LYS A 75 10.17 7.50 -4.05
N THR A 76 10.07 8.07 -2.85
CA THR A 76 9.27 7.50 -1.76
C THR A 76 7.77 7.47 -2.11
N TYR A 77 7.24 8.55 -2.67
CA TYR A 77 5.85 8.61 -3.14
C TYR A 77 5.58 7.58 -4.26
N GLN A 78 6.49 7.47 -5.24
CA GLN A 78 6.40 6.49 -6.32
C GLN A 78 6.42 5.04 -5.79
N TYR A 79 7.28 4.76 -4.80
CA TYR A 79 7.36 3.46 -4.15
C TYR A 79 6.01 3.06 -3.52
N TRP A 80 5.42 3.94 -2.69
CA TRP A 80 4.14 3.65 -2.06
C TRP A 80 2.98 3.59 -3.05
N THR A 81 3.03 4.37 -4.12
CA THR A 81 2.06 4.28 -5.23
C THR A 81 2.10 2.91 -5.90
N ARG A 82 3.30 2.40 -6.22
CA ARG A 82 3.47 1.07 -6.81
C ARG A 82 3.00 -0.04 -5.86
N LYS A 83 3.31 0.06 -4.56
CA LYS A 83 2.86 -0.92 -3.56
C LYS A 83 1.34 -0.94 -3.42
N ALA A 84 0.68 0.22 -3.45
CA ALA A 84 -0.78 0.29 -3.42
C ALA A 84 -1.39 -0.45 -4.62
N TRP A 85 -0.86 -0.20 -5.83
CA TRP A 85 -1.35 -0.84 -7.05
C TRP A 85 -1.19 -2.36 -7.04
N ILE A 86 -0.03 -2.87 -6.58
CA ILE A 86 0.20 -4.31 -6.49
C ILE A 86 -0.86 -4.97 -5.60
N ILE A 87 -1.08 -4.43 -4.40
CA ILE A 87 -2.04 -5.00 -3.44
C ILE A 87 -3.48 -4.88 -3.97
N GLU A 88 -3.81 -3.74 -4.57
CA GLU A 88 -5.14 -3.50 -5.16
C GLU A 88 -5.44 -4.48 -6.31
N ASN A 89 -4.45 -4.78 -7.15
CA ASN A 89 -4.60 -5.76 -8.23
C ASN A 89 -4.80 -7.18 -7.68
N ILE A 90 -4.01 -7.59 -6.66
CA ILE A 90 -4.22 -8.90 -6.02
C ILE A 90 -5.64 -9.02 -5.46
N LEU A 91 -6.13 -7.98 -4.78
CA LEU A 91 -7.49 -7.98 -4.25
C LEU A 91 -8.54 -8.01 -5.36
N ARG A 92 -8.33 -7.26 -6.45
CA ARG A 92 -9.23 -7.24 -7.61
C ARG A 92 -9.34 -8.63 -8.27
N ASP A 93 -8.21 -9.29 -8.47
CA ASP A 93 -8.15 -10.63 -9.08
C ASP A 93 -8.91 -11.67 -8.23
N ARG A 94 -8.94 -11.50 -6.90
CA ARG A 94 -9.67 -12.40 -5.98
C ARG A 94 -11.18 -12.19 -5.96
N VAL A 95 -11.67 -11.00 -6.29
CA VAL A 95 -13.11 -10.67 -6.26
C VAL A 95 -13.81 -11.12 -7.55
N GLY A 96 -13.06 -11.41 -8.63
CA GLY A 96 -13.56 -12.12 -9.81
C GLY A 96 -14.49 -11.34 -10.74
N TYR A 97 -15.06 -10.20 -10.33
CA TYR A 97 -15.88 -9.34 -11.18
C TYR A 97 -15.65 -7.85 -10.92
N TYR A 98 -15.35 -7.09 -11.98
CA TYR A 98 -15.28 -5.63 -11.98
C TYR A 98 -15.97 -5.10 -13.24
N PRO A 99 -17.16 -4.48 -13.15
CA PRO A 99 -17.76 -3.80 -14.28
C PRO A 99 -16.98 -2.52 -14.60
N ALA A 100 -16.81 -2.26 -15.89
CA ALA A 100 -16.12 -1.09 -16.45
C ALA A 100 -16.90 0.22 -16.24
#